data_AF-A0A973PRX5-F1
#
_entry.id   AF-A0A973PRX5-F1
#
_cell.length_a   1.000
_cell.length_b   1.000
_cell.length_c   1.000
_cell.angle_alpha   90.00
_cell.angle_beta   90.00
_cell.angle_gamma   90.00
#
_symmetry.space_group_name_H-M   'P 1'
#
loop_
_entity.id
_entity.type
_entity.pdbx_description
1 polymer ?
#
loop_
_entity_poly.entity_id
_entity_poly.type
_entity_poly.pdbx_seq_one_letter_code
_entity_poly.pdbx_strand_id
1 'polypeptide(L)'
;RGADAAVVAAGAGPGSGVPRKDTVDRGASVLLADACERAGVRRFVQISSMGAGSPPRPGSDDVWAAYIDAKTAAEDDLRGRDLDWTILRPGGLTDDPGTGLVRLAPQVPRGAVPRDDVAAVIVALLREPGSAGKVLELVSGDDPIAEAVAASL
;
A
#
# COMPACT_ATOMS: atom_id res chain seq x y z
N ARG A 1 -14.81 -8.10 13.48
CA ARG A 1 -15.51 -9.39 13.22
C ARG A 1 -16.64 -9.10 12.24
N GLY A 2 -16.95 -10.04 11.33
CA GLY A 2 -18.02 -9.87 10.33
C GLY A 2 -17.67 -9.03 9.10
N ALA A 3 -16.38 -8.75 8.87
CA ALA A 3 -15.89 -8.09 7.66
C ALA A 3 -15.27 -9.15 6.74
N ASP A 4 -15.40 -8.98 5.43
CA ASP A 4 -14.80 -9.89 4.44
C ASP A 4 -13.33 -9.53 4.13
N ALA A 5 -12.95 -8.27 4.37
CA ALA A 5 -11.61 -7.76 4.09
C ALA A 5 -11.23 -6.59 5.01
N ALA A 6 -9.92 -6.28 5.07
CA ALA A 6 -9.38 -5.10 5.72
C ALA A 6 -8.47 -4.31 4.77
N VAL A 7 -8.48 -2.98 4.91
CA VAL A 7 -7.60 -2.07 4.16
C VAL A 7 -6.85 -1.18 5.14
N VAL A 8 -5.52 -1.13 5.01
CA VAL A 8 -4.68 -0.17 5.75
C VAL A 8 -4.51 1.08 4.90
N ALA A 9 -5.40 2.05 5.13
CA ALA A 9 -5.30 3.40 4.56
C ALA A 9 -4.83 4.44 5.59
N ALA A 10 -4.43 4.00 6.79
CA ALA A 10 -3.89 4.87 7.83
C ALA A 10 -2.40 5.17 7.57
N GLY A 11 -1.99 6.38 7.94
CA GLY A 11 -0.59 6.80 7.97
C GLY A 11 -0.44 7.99 8.92
N ALA A 12 0.75 8.20 9.48
CA ALA A 12 0.93 9.27 10.45
C ALA A 12 0.78 10.68 9.86
N GLY A 13 0.87 10.80 8.54
CA GLY A 13 0.82 12.07 7.81
C GLY A 13 2.09 12.91 7.97
N PRO A 14 2.22 14.00 7.19
CA PRO A 14 3.31 14.96 7.34
C PRO A 14 3.23 15.68 8.71
N GLY A 15 4.38 16.11 9.24
CA GLY A 15 4.46 16.88 10.50
C GLY A 15 4.28 16.07 11.80
N SER A 16 4.05 14.76 11.72
CA SER A 16 3.87 13.88 12.88
C SER A 16 5.17 13.44 13.58
N GLY A 17 6.32 13.69 12.94
CA GLY A 17 7.65 13.34 13.45
C GLY A 17 8.01 11.86 13.31
N VAL A 18 9.30 11.56 13.53
CA VAL A 18 9.87 10.21 13.42
C VAL A 18 9.13 9.17 14.26
N PRO A 19 8.82 9.39 15.56
CA PRO A 19 8.18 8.35 16.38
C PRO A 19 6.81 7.91 15.85
N ARG A 20 6.07 8.82 15.23
CA ARG A 20 4.74 8.52 14.70
C ARG A 20 4.80 7.63 13.46
N LYS A 21 5.89 7.66 12.68
CA LYS A 21 6.11 6.72 11.57
C LYS A 21 6.12 5.29 12.06
N ASP A 22 6.84 5.04 13.15
CA ASP A 22 6.84 3.72 13.76
C ASP A 22 5.45 3.33 14.31
N THR A 23 4.83 4.17 15.14
CA THR A 23 3.58 3.78 15.82
C THR A 23 2.38 3.64 14.87
N VAL A 24 2.31 4.42 13.78
CA VAL A 24 1.15 4.45 12.87
C VAL A 24 1.46 3.73 11.57
N ASP A 25 2.52 4.11 10.85
CA ASP A 25 2.79 3.54 9.53
C ASP A 25 3.20 2.05 9.60
N ARG A 26 3.93 1.65 10.67
CA ARG A 26 4.20 0.24 11.00
C ARG A 26 3.20 -0.32 12.00
N GLY A 27 3.18 0.22 13.23
CA GLY A 27 2.49 -0.37 14.37
C GLY A 27 0.98 -0.58 14.16
N ALA A 28 0.29 0.39 13.56
CA ALA A 28 -1.14 0.23 13.30
C ALA A 28 -1.44 -0.81 12.22
N SER A 29 -0.56 -0.98 11.23
CA SER A 29 -0.68 -2.04 10.22
C SER A 29 -0.55 -3.43 10.86
N VAL A 30 0.50 -3.63 11.66
CA VAL A 30 0.76 -4.87 12.43
C VAL A 30 -0.42 -5.21 13.34
N LEU A 31 -0.92 -4.22 14.11
CA LEU A 31 -2.06 -4.43 15.01
C LEU A 31 -3.35 -4.80 14.27
N LEU A 32 -3.58 -4.21 13.10
CA LEU A 32 -4.75 -4.55 12.27
C LEU A 32 -4.60 -5.94 11.66
N ALA A 33 -3.41 -6.32 11.20
CA ALA A 33 -3.13 -7.67 10.70
C ALA A 33 -3.36 -8.73 11.80
N ASP A 34 -2.85 -8.50 13.01
CA ASP A 34 -3.11 -9.37 14.17
C ASP A 34 -4.62 -9.50 14.46
N ALA A 35 -5.36 -8.39 14.35
CA ALA A 35 -6.80 -8.38 14.57
C ALA A 35 -7.56 -9.15 13.49
N CYS A 36 -7.08 -9.10 12.25
CA CYS A 36 -7.63 -9.85 11.12
C CYS A 36 -7.46 -11.36 11.32
N GLU A 37 -6.27 -11.83 11.70
CA GLU A 37 -6.00 -13.24 12.00
C GLU A 37 -6.90 -13.74 13.15
N ARG A 38 -6.99 -13.00 14.26
CA ARG A 38 -7.89 -13.35 15.38
C ARG A 38 -9.37 -13.34 15.02
N ALA A 39 -9.76 -12.55 14.01
CA ALA A 39 -11.14 -12.42 13.58
C ALA A 39 -11.51 -13.34 12.41
N GLY A 40 -10.54 -14.06 11.82
CA GLY A 40 -10.74 -14.88 10.63
C GLY A 40 -10.92 -14.07 9.34
N VAL A 41 -10.50 -12.80 9.31
CA VAL A 41 -10.57 -11.95 8.11
C VAL A 41 -9.28 -12.14 7.33
N ARG A 42 -9.31 -12.87 6.21
CA ARG A 42 -8.08 -13.20 5.48
C ARG A 42 -7.64 -12.14 4.47
N ARG A 43 -8.59 -11.50 3.77
CA ARG A 43 -8.28 -10.55 2.70
C ARG A 43 -7.76 -9.23 3.28
N PHE A 44 -6.54 -8.84 2.90
CA PHE A 44 -5.87 -7.67 3.48
C PHE A 44 -5.18 -6.84 2.41
N VAL A 45 -5.49 -5.55 2.28
CA VAL A 45 -4.81 -4.65 1.34
C VAL A 45 -4.07 -3.55 2.10
N GLN A 46 -2.76 -3.47 1.91
CA GLN A 46 -1.89 -2.48 2.55
C GLN A 46 -1.56 -1.36 1.57
N ILE A 47 -1.88 -0.11 1.93
CA ILE A 47 -1.29 1.05 1.25
C ILE A 47 0.12 1.30 1.83
N SER A 48 1.11 0.96 1.04
CA SER A 48 2.53 1.23 1.30
C SER A 48 3.00 2.45 0.51
N SER A 49 4.24 2.46 0.03
CA SER A 49 4.84 3.56 -0.71
C SER A 49 5.90 3.04 -1.66
N MET A 50 6.00 3.65 -2.83
CA MET A 50 7.14 3.41 -3.73
C MET A 50 8.45 3.73 -3.00
N GLY A 51 9.40 2.81 -3.09
CA GLY A 51 10.68 2.86 -2.35
C GLY A 51 10.72 2.04 -1.06
N ALA A 52 9.58 1.58 -0.53
CA ALA A 52 9.58 0.55 0.52
C ALA A 52 10.25 -0.73 0.01
N GLY A 53 10.90 -1.49 0.89
CA GLY A 53 11.74 -2.64 0.53
C GLY A 53 13.12 -2.27 -0.01
N SER A 54 13.52 -1.01 0.05
CA SER A 54 14.87 -0.53 -0.27
C SER A 54 15.36 0.42 0.83
N PRO A 55 16.67 0.51 1.08
CA PRO A 55 17.21 1.49 2.01
C PRO A 55 16.77 2.91 1.64
N PRO A 56 16.50 3.78 2.63
CA PRO A 56 16.29 5.19 2.38
C PRO A 56 17.43 5.79 1.56
N ARG A 57 17.09 6.73 0.67
CA ARG A 57 18.09 7.38 -0.18
C ARG A 57 19.10 8.14 0.69
N PRO A 58 20.40 8.08 0.40
CA PRO A 58 21.39 8.91 1.07
C PRO A 58 21.01 10.40 0.98
N GLY A 59 21.09 11.11 2.11
CA GLY A 59 20.74 12.53 2.20
C GLY A 59 19.23 12.83 2.25
N SER A 60 18.38 11.81 2.42
CA SER A 60 16.97 12.05 2.75
C SER A 60 16.81 12.55 4.18
N ASP A 61 15.77 13.36 4.42
CA ASP A 61 15.40 13.83 5.75
C ASP A 61 15.04 12.65 6.68
N ASP A 62 15.36 12.78 7.97
CA ASP A 62 15.16 11.71 8.97
C ASP A 62 13.70 11.23 9.05
N VAL A 63 12.72 12.14 8.86
CA VAL A 63 11.30 11.77 8.86
C VAL A 63 10.95 10.95 7.63
N TRP A 64 11.55 11.26 6.48
CA TRP A 64 11.37 10.48 5.26
C TRP A 64 12.04 9.11 5.36
N ALA A 65 13.27 9.04 5.89
CA ALA A 65 13.95 7.78 6.11
C ALA A 65 13.15 6.88 7.06
N ALA A 66 12.71 7.41 8.20
CA ALA A 66 11.86 6.69 9.15
C ALA A 66 10.53 6.24 8.54
N TYR A 67 9.96 7.01 7.62
CA TYR A 67 8.75 6.63 6.90
C TYR A 67 8.97 5.42 5.98
N ILE A 68 10.05 5.41 5.19
CA ILE A 68 10.40 4.28 4.31
C ILE A 68 10.73 3.04 5.14
N ASP A 69 11.47 3.18 6.23
CA ASP A 69 11.78 2.08 7.14
C ASP A 69 10.51 1.50 7.77
N ALA A 70 9.60 2.35 8.26
CA ALA A 70 8.34 1.92 8.85
C ALA A 70 7.45 1.19 7.84
N LYS A 71 7.31 1.71 6.61
CA LYS A 71 6.55 1.04 5.55
C LYS A 71 7.18 -0.30 5.15
N THR A 72 8.51 -0.37 5.06
CA THR A 72 9.23 -1.62 4.77
C THR A 72 8.98 -2.66 5.85
N ALA A 73 9.12 -2.27 7.12
CA ALA A 73 8.89 -3.16 8.25
C ALA A 73 7.43 -3.63 8.35
N ALA A 74 6.45 -2.80 7.96
CA ALA A 74 5.04 -3.21 7.88
C ALA A 74 4.82 -4.28 6.80
N GLU A 75 5.47 -4.13 5.64
CA GLU A 75 5.38 -5.12 4.57
C GLU A 75 6.07 -6.45 4.94
N ASP A 76 7.23 -6.38 5.61
CA ASP A 76 7.96 -7.58 6.03
C ASP A 76 7.18 -8.38 7.07
N ASP A 77 6.50 -7.70 8.00
CA ASP A 77 5.56 -8.33 8.93
C ASP A 77 4.41 -9.03 8.17
N LEU A 78 3.75 -8.34 7.23
CA LEU A 78 2.67 -8.93 6.43
C LEU A 78 3.11 -10.16 5.63
N ARG A 79 4.31 -10.14 5.04
CA ARG A 79 4.85 -11.28 4.28
C ARG A 79 5.00 -12.55 5.10
N GLY A 80 5.15 -12.44 6.42
CA GLY A 80 5.27 -13.57 7.34
C GLY A 80 3.94 -14.16 7.83
N ARG A 81 2.80 -13.57 7.46
CA ARG A 81 1.47 -13.92 8.00
C ARG A 81 0.68 -14.82 7.06
N ASP A 82 -0.24 -15.60 7.63
CA ASP A 82 -1.25 -16.37 6.88
C ASP A 82 -2.47 -15.50 6.57
N LEU A 83 -2.23 -14.44 5.79
CA LEU A 83 -3.25 -13.55 5.25
C LEU A 83 -3.17 -13.53 3.72
N ASP A 84 -4.32 -13.33 3.07
CA ASP A 84 -4.41 -13.16 1.63
C ASP A 84 -4.10 -11.70 1.28
N TRP A 85 -2.87 -11.28 1.61
CA TRP A 85 -2.44 -9.89 1.56
C TRP A 85 -2.11 -9.42 0.14
N THR A 86 -2.31 -8.14 -0.13
CA THR A 86 -1.80 -7.43 -1.30
C THR A 86 -1.19 -6.11 -0.85
N ILE A 87 0.03 -5.81 -1.29
CA ILE A 87 0.73 -4.57 -0.97
C ILE A 87 0.69 -3.66 -2.20
N LEU A 88 0.09 -2.49 -2.07
CA LEU A 88 0.08 -1.46 -3.09
C LEU A 88 1.09 -0.37 -2.71
N ARG A 89 1.99 -0.01 -3.61
CA ARG A 89 3.01 1.03 -3.46
C ARG A 89 2.75 2.18 -4.43
N PRO A 90 1.89 3.14 -4.09
CA PRO A 90 1.67 4.31 -4.92
C PRO A 90 2.96 5.14 -5.08
N GLY A 91 3.07 5.82 -6.21
CA GLY A 91 4.00 6.92 -6.43
C GLY A 91 3.62 8.19 -5.66
N GLY A 92 4.00 9.35 -6.18
CA GLY A 92 3.67 10.63 -5.55
C GLY A 92 2.16 10.89 -5.55
N LEU A 93 1.55 11.01 -4.38
CA LEU A 93 0.10 11.24 -4.27
C LEU A 93 -0.27 12.69 -4.62
N THR A 94 -1.29 12.87 -5.45
CA THR A 94 -1.90 14.18 -5.75
C THR A 94 -3.36 14.25 -5.32
N ASP A 95 -3.90 15.48 -5.23
CA ASP A 95 -5.29 15.77 -4.90
C ASP A 95 -6.13 16.16 -6.14
N ASP A 96 -5.61 15.86 -7.33
CA ASP A 96 -6.36 16.00 -8.58
C ASP A 96 -7.50 14.97 -8.62
N PRO A 97 -8.56 15.21 -9.41
CA PRO A 97 -9.57 14.19 -9.67
C PRO A 97 -8.97 12.95 -10.33
N GLY A 98 -9.49 11.77 -9.99
CA GLY A 98 -9.08 10.51 -10.62
C GLY A 98 -9.37 10.50 -12.12
N THR A 99 -8.47 9.92 -12.90
CA THR A 99 -8.63 9.77 -14.36
C THR A 99 -9.22 8.42 -14.75
N GLY A 100 -9.17 7.43 -13.85
CA GLY A 100 -9.50 6.03 -14.14
C GLY A 100 -8.43 5.31 -14.96
N LEU A 101 -7.28 5.95 -15.23
CA LEU A 101 -6.20 5.43 -16.06
C LEU A 101 -4.90 5.36 -15.26
N VAL A 102 -4.31 4.18 -15.20
CA VAL A 102 -3.18 3.87 -14.33
C VAL A 102 -2.16 3.00 -15.04
N ARG A 103 -0.99 2.85 -14.43
CA ARG A 103 -0.05 1.76 -14.68
C ARG A 103 0.18 1.04 -13.37
N LEU A 104 -0.06 -0.27 -13.37
CA LEU A 104 0.04 -1.15 -12.20
C LEU A 104 0.88 -2.39 -12.56
N ALA A 105 2.01 -2.59 -11.89
CA ALA A 105 2.88 -3.74 -12.12
C ALA A 105 3.79 -3.96 -10.90
N PRO A 106 4.50 -5.10 -10.78
CA PRO A 106 5.47 -5.31 -9.70
C PRO A 106 6.54 -4.20 -9.58
N GLN A 107 6.86 -3.56 -10.70
CA GLN A 107 7.73 -2.39 -10.75
C GLN A 107 7.31 -1.48 -11.89
N VAL A 108 7.26 -0.16 -11.66
CA VAL A 108 6.90 0.85 -12.68
C VAL A 108 7.89 2.03 -12.63
N PRO A 109 8.04 2.80 -13.73
CA PRO A 109 8.77 4.06 -13.66
C PRO A 109 8.16 5.00 -12.61
N ARG A 110 9.00 5.80 -11.96
CA ARG A 110 8.52 6.78 -10.98
C ARG A 110 7.51 7.74 -11.60
N GLY A 111 6.44 7.99 -10.88
CA GLY A 111 5.37 8.88 -11.30
C GLY A 111 4.50 9.31 -10.13
N ALA A 112 3.51 10.14 -10.43
CA ALA A 112 2.48 10.55 -9.51
C ALA A 112 1.17 9.79 -9.77
N VAL A 113 0.23 9.82 -8.83
CA VAL A 113 -1.11 9.27 -8.99
C VAL A 113 -2.12 10.02 -8.10
N PRO A 114 -3.31 10.37 -8.60
CA PRO A 114 -4.40 10.90 -7.79
C PRO A 114 -4.80 9.94 -6.66
N ARG A 115 -5.10 10.47 -5.47
CA ARG A 115 -5.64 9.65 -4.36
C ARG A 115 -6.95 8.94 -4.74
N ASP A 116 -7.74 9.56 -5.61
CA ASP A 116 -8.96 8.96 -6.17
C ASP A 116 -8.66 7.67 -6.94
N ASP A 117 -7.65 7.66 -7.81
CA ASP A 117 -7.27 6.47 -8.58
C ASP A 117 -6.64 5.40 -7.68
N VAL A 118 -5.90 5.79 -6.64
CA VAL A 118 -5.42 4.84 -5.61
C VAL A 118 -6.60 4.14 -4.93
N ALA A 119 -7.63 4.89 -4.53
CA ALA A 119 -8.83 4.31 -3.92
C ALA A 119 -9.56 3.37 -4.88
N ALA A 120 -9.71 3.75 -6.14
CA ALA A 120 -10.35 2.91 -7.16
C ALA A 120 -9.56 1.61 -7.43
N VAL A 121 -8.22 1.67 -7.49
CA VAL A 121 -7.37 0.47 -7.60
C VAL A 121 -7.51 -0.45 -6.39
N ILE A 122 -7.57 0.09 -5.17
CA ILE A 122 -7.79 -0.72 -3.96
C ILE A 122 -9.14 -1.45 -4.01
N VAL A 123 -10.20 -0.76 -4.42
CA VAL A 123 -11.53 -1.38 -4.57
C VAL A 123 -11.50 -2.51 -5.60
N ALA A 124 -10.80 -2.34 -6.72
CA ALA A 124 -10.62 -3.38 -7.71
C ALA A 124 -9.81 -4.56 -7.14
N LEU A 125 -8.67 -4.31 -6.49
CA LEU A 125 -7.84 -5.35 -5.87
C LEU A 125 -8.60 -6.15 -4.82
N LEU A 126 -9.45 -5.53 -4.00
CA LEU A 126 -10.27 -6.23 -3.01
C LEU A 126 -11.13 -7.36 -3.62
N ARG A 127 -11.51 -7.23 -4.91
CA ARG A 127 -12.34 -8.19 -5.64
C ARG A 127 -11.53 -9.27 -6.37
N GLU A 128 -10.20 -9.20 -6.33
CA GLU A 128 -9.32 -10.05 -7.12
C GLU A 128 -8.45 -10.96 -6.24
N PRO A 129 -8.88 -12.22 -5.99
CA PRO A 129 -8.12 -13.18 -5.19
C PRO A 129 -6.72 -13.46 -5.73
N GLY A 130 -6.52 -13.36 -7.05
CA GLY A 130 -5.23 -13.57 -7.71
C GLY A 130 -4.15 -12.55 -7.32
N SER A 131 -4.52 -11.45 -6.64
CA SER A 131 -3.56 -10.47 -6.15
C SER A 131 -2.98 -10.81 -4.77
N ALA A 132 -3.43 -11.91 -4.14
CA ALA A 132 -2.87 -12.38 -2.89
C ALA A 132 -1.36 -12.71 -3.05
N GLY A 133 -0.56 -12.31 -2.08
CA GLY A 133 0.89 -12.49 -2.09
C GLY A 133 1.64 -11.53 -3.02
N LYS A 134 0.97 -10.52 -3.60
CA LYS A 134 1.60 -9.59 -4.56
C LYS A 134 1.96 -8.24 -3.95
N VAL A 135 3.07 -7.70 -4.46
CA VAL A 135 3.50 -6.32 -4.27
C VAL A 135 3.40 -5.63 -5.62
N LEU A 136 2.64 -4.54 -5.70
CA LEU A 136 2.39 -3.81 -6.94
C LEU A 136 2.69 -2.33 -6.74
N GLU A 137 3.39 -1.72 -7.67
CA GLU A 137 3.60 -0.28 -7.75
C GLU A 137 2.55 0.37 -8.65
N LEU A 138 2.11 1.57 -8.27
CA LEU A 138 1.02 2.28 -8.93
C LEU A 138 1.40 3.72 -9.24
N VAL A 139 1.23 4.11 -10.50
CA VAL A 139 1.32 5.50 -10.98
C VAL A 139 0.18 5.76 -11.98
N SER A 140 -0.10 7.03 -12.29
CA SER A 140 -0.95 7.38 -13.44
C SER A 140 -0.36 6.81 -14.73
N GLY A 141 -1.24 6.39 -15.63
CA GLY A 141 -0.87 5.77 -16.90
C GLY A 141 -2.02 5.85 -17.89
N ASP A 142 -2.05 4.91 -18.83
CA ASP A 142 -2.99 4.92 -19.95
C ASP A 142 -3.99 3.75 -19.90
N ASP A 143 -3.78 2.79 -19.00
CA ASP A 143 -4.59 1.57 -18.92
C ASP A 143 -5.78 1.77 -17.98
N PRO A 144 -7.01 1.44 -18.38
CA PRO A 144 -8.16 1.44 -17.48
C PRO A 144 -7.88 0.59 -16.23
N ILE A 145 -8.27 1.08 -15.05
CA ILE A 145 -7.98 0.41 -13.76
C ILE A 145 -8.34 -1.08 -13.76
N ALA A 146 -9.48 -1.47 -14.31
CA ALA A 146 -9.90 -2.87 -14.37
C ALA A 146 -8.93 -3.74 -15.19
N GLU A 147 -8.46 -3.21 -16.34
CA GLU A 147 -7.51 -3.90 -17.22
C GLU A 147 -6.13 -3.97 -16.58
N ALA A 148 -5.66 -2.87 -15.97
CA ALA A 148 -4.39 -2.82 -15.27
C ALA A 148 -4.33 -3.80 -14.09
N VAL A 149 -5.43 -3.92 -13.33
CA VAL A 149 -5.54 -4.91 -12.26
C VAL A 149 -5.51 -6.32 -12.82
N ALA A 150 -6.35 -6.65 -13.80
CA ALA A 150 -6.39 -7.98 -14.40
C ALA A 150 -5.03 -8.42 -14.99
N ALA A 151 -4.31 -7.50 -15.63
CA ALA A 151 -2.98 -7.76 -16.20
C ALA A 151 -1.87 -7.94 -15.15
N SER A 152 -2.11 -7.52 -13.89
CA SER A 152 -1.14 -7.61 -12.80
C SER A 152 -1.24 -8.90 -11.96
N LEU A 153 -2.24 -9.75 -12.25
CA LEU A 153 -2.52 -11.05 -11.61
C LEU A 153 -1.79 -12.20 -12.30
#